data_AF-A0A0L1KJ46-F1
#
_entry.id   AF-A0A0L1KJ46-F1
#
_cell.length_a   1.000
_cell.length_b   1.000
_cell.length_c   1.000
_cell.angle_alpha   90.00
_cell.angle_beta   90.00
_cell.angle_gamma   90.00
#
_symmetry.space_group_name_H-M   'P 1'
#
loop_
_entity.id
_entity.type
_entity.pdbx_description
1 polymer ?
#
loop_
_entity_poly.entity_id
_entity_poly.type
_entity_poly.pdbx_seq_one_letter_code
_entity_poly.pdbx_strand_id
1 'polypeptide(L)'
;MRVPGDLYWLPRMLIDVRITNTYFQHTNLCTRKLPRELPYCTCMVCTLSGPIDLRTLPAKLVKLDLTGNAFSGTVYLTAIPANMRVVCLSSNTIAKVVVCNDALPRSLESACSFHARRKPRFMCLGAEKLDRRVGKKITTRSIL
;
A
#
# COMPACT_ATOMS: atom_id res chain seq x y z
N MET A 1 -3.48 22.10 13.94
CA MET A 1 -2.63 21.11 14.64
C MET A 1 -1.78 20.39 13.61
N ARG A 2 -0.48 20.20 13.90
CA ARG A 2 0.49 19.54 13.03
C ARG A 2 0.45 18.04 13.31
N VAL A 3 -0.02 17.23 12.36
CA VAL A 3 -0.02 15.78 12.49
C VAL A 3 1.16 15.22 11.67
N PRO A 4 2.11 14.50 12.29
CA PRO A 4 3.18 13.81 11.55
C PRO A 4 2.62 12.68 10.69
N GLY A 5 3.03 12.61 9.42
CA GLY A 5 2.58 11.60 8.44
C GLY A 5 3.21 10.21 8.58
N ASP A 6 4.20 10.07 9.46
CA ASP A 6 4.88 8.80 9.76
C ASP A 6 4.21 8.01 10.89
N LEU A 7 3.10 8.52 11.43
CA LEU A 7 2.16 7.82 12.32
C LEU A 7 2.78 7.21 13.59
N TYR A 8 3.96 7.66 14.02
CA TYR A 8 4.65 7.13 15.21
C TYR A 8 3.90 7.40 16.52
N TRP A 9 2.98 8.36 16.51
CA TRP A 9 2.16 8.78 17.64
C TRP A 9 0.97 7.84 17.89
N LEU A 10 0.76 6.85 17.02
CA LEU A 10 -0.31 5.88 17.17
C LEU A 10 -0.06 4.93 18.37
N PRO A 11 -1.07 4.68 19.23
CA PRO A 11 -0.98 3.68 20.27
C PRO A 11 -0.61 2.30 19.75
N ARG A 12 0.24 1.58 20.50
CA ARG A 12 0.80 0.29 20.08
C ARG A 12 -0.24 -0.83 19.92
N MET A 13 -1.38 -0.72 20.61
CA MET A 13 -2.46 -1.72 20.64
C MET A 13 -3.56 -1.48 19.60
N LEU A 14 -3.36 -0.54 18.67
CA LEU A 14 -4.36 -0.28 17.64
C LEU A 14 -4.54 -1.48 16.71
N ILE A 15 -5.81 -1.84 16.54
CA ILE A 15 -6.25 -2.90 15.61
C ILE A 15 -6.74 -2.33 14.28
N ASP A 16 -6.98 -1.02 14.20
CA ASP A 16 -7.42 -0.39 12.96
C ASP A 16 -7.01 1.08 12.97
N VAL A 17 -6.41 1.50 11.86
CA VAL A 17 -6.10 2.90 11.58
C VAL A 17 -6.90 3.30 10.37
N ARG A 18 -7.81 4.26 10.55
CA ARG A 18 -8.56 4.87 9.46
C ARG A 18 -8.41 6.37 9.51
N ILE A 19 -7.71 6.90 8.52
CA ILE A 19 -7.48 8.33 8.35
C ILE A 19 -7.90 8.65 6.92
N THR A 20 -8.83 9.58 6.77
CA THR A 20 -9.35 9.96 5.46
C THR A 20 -9.41 11.48 5.38
N ASN A 21 -9.08 12.03 4.21
CA ASN A 21 -9.26 13.45 3.91
C ASN A 21 -8.53 14.37 4.92
N THR A 22 -7.30 14.01 5.29
CA THR A 22 -6.50 14.72 6.30
C THR A 22 -5.22 15.27 5.68
N TYR A 23 -4.90 16.54 5.92
CA TYR A 23 -3.68 17.15 5.40
C TYR A 23 -2.48 16.90 6.35
N PHE A 24 -1.49 16.14 5.87
CA PHE A 24 -0.22 15.94 6.57
C PHE A 24 0.87 16.85 5.99
N GLN A 25 1.51 17.68 6.83
CA GLN A 25 2.69 18.44 6.44
C GLN A 25 3.97 17.60 6.65
N HIS A 26 4.77 17.43 5.60
CA HIS A 26 5.97 16.58 5.50
C HIS A 26 5.70 15.07 5.40
N THR A 27 6.38 14.43 4.46
CA THR A 27 5.72 13.81 3.31
C THR A 27 6.27 12.42 3.03
N ASN A 28 6.29 11.54 4.02
CA ASN A 28 6.64 10.12 3.83
C ASN A 28 6.01 9.25 4.91
N LEU A 29 5.32 8.19 4.50
CA LEU A 29 4.84 7.16 5.42
C LEU A 29 5.99 6.19 5.74
N CYS A 30 6.44 6.16 7.01
CA CYS A 30 7.41 5.17 7.44
C CYS A 30 6.71 3.88 7.87
N THR A 31 6.63 2.90 6.98
CA THR A 31 5.94 1.62 7.24
C THR A 31 6.51 0.85 8.44
N ARG A 32 7.80 1.04 8.78
CA ARG A 32 8.44 0.48 9.98
C ARG A 32 7.89 1.02 11.30
N LYS A 33 7.33 2.23 11.28
CA LYS A 33 6.80 2.90 12.48
C LYS A 33 5.33 2.59 12.74
N LEU A 34 4.66 1.87 11.83
CA LEU A 34 3.31 1.41 12.06
C LEU A 34 3.27 0.47 13.29
N PRO A 35 2.19 0.51 14.10
CA PRO A 35 2.05 -0.38 15.23
C PRO A 35 2.21 -1.85 14.81
N ARG A 36 3.03 -2.60 15.56
CA ARG A 36 3.40 -3.99 15.19
C ARG A 36 2.21 -4.94 15.12
N GLU A 37 1.21 -4.66 15.93
CA GLU A 37 0.00 -5.47 16.06
C GLU A 37 -1.09 -5.10 15.06
N LEU A 38 -0.87 -4.06 14.24
CA LEU A 38 -1.89 -3.48 13.38
C LEU A 38 -2.27 -4.43 12.22
N PRO A 39 -3.52 -4.92 12.14
CA PRO A 39 -4.02 -5.70 11.02
C PRO A 39 -4.57 -4.83 9.88
N TYR A 40 -5.10 -3.64 10.16
CA TYR A 40 -5.76 -2.81 9.16
C TYR A 40 -5.21 -1.38 9.18
N CYS A 41 -4.74 -0.90 8.03
CA CYS A 41 -4.26 0.47 7.86
C CYS A 41 -4.87 1.08 6.61
N THR A 42 -5.63 2.16 6.80
CA THR A 42 -6.28 2.94 5.75
C THR A 42 -5.90 4.41 5.92
N CYS A 43 -5.25 4.98 4.93
CA CYS A 43 -4.91 6.40 4.84
C CYS A 43 -5.28 6.89 3.45
N MET A 44 -6.50 7.41 3.28
CA MET A 44 -7.02 7.80 1.96
C MET A 44 -7.09 9.31 1.81
N VAL A 45 -6.69 9.84 0.65
CA VAL A 45 -6.78 11.29 0.38
C VAL A 45 -6.09 12.10 1.48
N CYS A 46 -4.87 11.70 1.84
CA CYS A 46 -4.14 12.24 3.00
C CYS A 46 -2.90 13.07 2.63
N THR A 47 -2.74 13.43 1.35
CA THR A 47 -1.55 14.13 0.83
C THR A 47 -0.19 13.50 1.19
N LEU A 48 -0.17 12.23 1.62
CA LEU A 48 1.06 11.50 1.90
C LEU A 48 1.83 11.33 0.58
N SER A 49 3.15 11.37 0.61
CA SER A 49 3.93 11.31 -0.63
C SER A 49 5.28 10.63 -0.43
N GLY A 50 6.11 10.72 -1.47
CA GLY A 50 7.43 10.11 -1.55
C GLY A 50 7.40 8.59 -1.75
N PRO A 51 8.56 7.91 -1.61
CA PRO A 51 8.64 6.47 -1.81
C PRO A 51 7.98 5.71 -0.66
N ILE A 52 7.42 4.54 -0.97
CA ILE A 52 6.89 3.62 0.04
C ILE A 52 7.61 2.27 -0.03
N ASP A 53 8.14 1.83 1.13
CA ASP A 53 8.74 0.51 1.27
C ASP A 53 7.74 -0.48 1.86
N LEU A 54 7.16 -1.32 1.00
CA LEU A 54 6.23 -2.37 1.42
C LEU A 54 6.94 -3.57 2.08
N ARG A 55 8.27 -3.68 1.95
CA ARG A 55 9.04 -4.79 2.52
C ARG A 55 9.20 -4.67 4.03
N THR A 56 8.86 -3.51 4.58
CA THR A 56 9.04 -3.18 5.99
C THR A 56 7.73 -2.98 6.73
N LEU A 57 6.65 -3.53 6.18
CA LEU A 57 5.33 -3.54 6.81
C LEU A 57 5.31 -4.46 8.05
N PRO A 58 4.48 -4.14 9.06
CA PRO A 58 4.25 -5.03 10.19
C PRO A 58 3.75 -6.42 9.75
N ALA A 59 4.25 -7.48 10.40
CA ALA A 59 3.94 -8.86 10.03
C ALA A 59 2.44 -9.23 10.20
N LYS A 60 1.72 -8.56 11.11
CA LYS A 60 0.29 -8.77 11.33
C LYS A 60 -0.61 -8.03 10.35
N LEU A 61 -0.06 -7.17 9.48
CA LEU A 61 -0.85 -6.35 8.57
C LEU A 61 -1.54 -7.23 7.51
N VAL A 62 -2.86 -7.08 7.44
CA VAL A 62 -3.76 -7.83 6.55
C VAL A 62 -4.21 -6.95 5.38
N LYS A 63 -4.52 -5.68 5.64
CA LYS A 63 -4.96 -4.71 4.63
C LYS A 63 -4.19 -3.41 4.76
N LEU A 64 -3.70 -2.94 3.62
CA LEU A 64 -3.15 -1.60 3.45
C LEU A 64 -3.89 -0.89 2.32
N ASP A 65 -4.54 0.22 2.64
CA ASP A 65 -5.18 1.09 1.65
C ASP A 65 -4.63 2.51 1.73
N LEU A 66 -3.92 2.92 0.69
CA LEU A 66 -3.26 4.21 0.56
C LEU A 66 -3.77 4.98 -0.65
N THR A 67 -5.03 4.75 -1.02
CA THR A 67 -5.65 5.34 -2.20
C THR A 67 -5.68 6.87 -2.15
N GLY A 68 -5.39 7.51 -3.28
CA GLY A 68 -5.56 8.96 -3.42
C GLY A 68 -4.50 9.79 -2.69
N ASN A 69 -3.30 9.26 -2.56
CA ASN A 69 -2.14 9.99 -2.04
C ASN A 69 -1.19 10.38 -3.21
N ALA A 70 -0.02 10.90 -2.89
CA ALA A 70 1.01 11.29 -3.85
C ALA A 70 2.27 10.43 -3.72
N PHE A 71 2.13 9.15 -3.31
CA PHE A 71 3.26 8.22 -3.29
C PHE A 71 3.81 8.04 -4.71
N SER A 72 5.14 8.01 -4.83
CA SER A 72 5.84 8.00 -6.12
C SER A 72 7.00 7.01 -6.13
N GLY A 73 7.67 6.87 -7.29
CA GLY A 73 8.85 6.03 -7.43
C GLY A 73 8.53 4.55 -7.69
N THR A 74 9.37 3.67 -7.14
CA THR A 74 9.28 2.21 -7.34
C THR A 74 8.76 1.52 -6.08
N VAL A 75 7.78 0.64 -6.28
CA VAL A 75 7.24 -0.22 -5.21
C VAL A 75 7.68 -1.65 -5.45
N TYR A 76 8.05 -2.34 -4.36
CA TYR A 76 8.50 -3.72 -4.39
C TYR A 76 7.49 -4.64 -3.71
N LEU A 77 6.85 -5.52 -4.48
CA LEU A 77 6.06 -6.66 -3.99
C LEU A 77 6.95 -7.91 -3.95
N THR A 78 8.06 -7.82 -3.23
CA THR A 78 9.08 -8.89 -3.15
C THR A 78 9.24 -9.45 -1.73
N ALA A 79 8.64 -8.83 -0.72
CA ALA A 79 8.70 -9.27 0.67
C ALA A 79 7.55 -8.64 1.49
N ILE A 80 6.30 -8.85 1.08
CA ILE A 80 5.14 -8.38 1.84
C ILE A 80 4.74 -9.40 2.92
N PRO A 81 4.07 -8.98 4.01
CA PRO A 81 3.71 -9.87 5.12
C PRO A 81 2.91 -11.11 4.69
N ALA A 82 3.16 -12.24 5.36
CA ALA A 82 2.52 -13.51 5.03
C ALA A 82 0.99 -13.51 5.15
N ASN A 83 0.43 -12.64 6.00
CA ASN A 83 -1.01 -12.49 6.22
C ASN A 83 -1.66 -11.42 5.32
N MET A 84 -0.87 -10.77 4.45
CA MET A 84 -1.37 -9.69 3.61
C MET A 84 -2.41 -10.23 2.62
N ARG A 85 -3.58 -9.58 2.60
CA ARG A 85 -4.69 -9.90 1.68
C ARG A 85 -4.85 -8.81 0.63
N VAL A 86 -4.77 -7.55 1.02
CA VAL A 86 -5.07 -6.42 0.14
C VAL A 86 -4.03 -5.31 0.27
N VAL A 87 -3.50 -4.86 -0.88
CA VAL A 87 -2.65 -3.66 -1.00
C VAL A 87 -3.24 -2.73 -2.07
N CYS A 88 -3.86 -1.64 -1.67
CA CYS A 88 -4.39 -0.64 -2.60
C CYS A 88 -3.48 0.60 -2.64
N LEU A 89 -2.95 0.90 -3.82
CA LEU A 89 -2.14 2.10 -4.10
C LEU A 89 -2.78 2.95 -5.21
N SER A 90 -4.08 2.79 -5.45
CA SER A 90 -4.81 3.50 -6.50
C SER A 90 -4.65 5.02 -6.37
N SER A 91 -4.72 5.74 -7.49
CA SER A 91 -4.68 7.21 -7.49
C SER A 91 -3.44 7.79 -6.79
N ASN A 92 -2.28 7.17 -7.00
CA ASN A 92 -0.96 7.67 -6.63
C ASN A 92 -0.11 7.91 -7.90
N THR A 93 1.11 8.42 -7.75
CA THR A 93 2.06 8.70 -8.85
C THR A 93 3.18 7.66 -8.96
N ILE A 94 2.91 6.42 -8.54
CA ILE A 94 3.83 5.29 -8.64
C ILE A 94 4.25 5.07 -10.10
N ALA A 95 5.55 5.06 -10.34
CA ALA A 95 6.11 4.92 -11.69
C ALA A 95 6.34 3.45 -12.06
N LYS A 96 6.77 2.64 -11.09
CA LYS A 96 7.14 1.23 -11.31
C LYS A 96 6.69 0.34 -10.17
N VAL A 97 6.22 -0.85 -10.50
CA VAL A 97 5.95 -1.94 -9.54
C VAL A 97 6.79 -3.14 -9.91
N VAL A 98 7.66 -3.57 -9.02
CA VAL A 98 8.49 -4.78 -9.15
C VAL A 98 7.84 -5.90 -8.36
N VAL A 99 7.66 -7.05 -8.99
CA VAL A 99 6.90 -8.18 -8.44
C VAL A 99 7.73 -9.45 -8.55
N CYS A 100 7.85 -10.21 -7.47
CA CYS A 100 8.32 -11.58 -7.51
C CYS A 100 7.11 -12.46 -7.17
N ASN A 101 6.59 -13.20 -8.14
CA ASN A 101 5.36 -13.98 -7.96
C ASN A 101 5.50 -15.01 -6.82
N ASP A 102 6.67 -15.65 -6.71
CA ASP A 102 6.95 -16.65 -5.68
C ASP A 102 7.01 -16.07 -4.26
N ALA A 103 7.28 -14.77 -4.15
CA ALA A 103 7.28 -14.05 -2.87
C ALA A 103 5.90 -13.50 -2.47
N LEU A 104 4.88 -13.64 -3.33
CA LEU A 104 3.53 -13.19 -2.99
C LEU A 104 2.89 -14.19 -2.02
N PRO A 105 2.29 -13.72 -0.91
CA PRO A 105 1.69 -14.60 0.06
C PRO A 105 0.46 -15.30 -0.54
N ARG A 106 0.21 -16.53 -0.08
CA ARG A 106 -0.97 -17.30 -0.52
C ARG A 106 -2.28 -16.60 -0.17
N SER A 107 -2.31 -15.86 0.94
CA SER A 107 -3.45 -15.06 1.37
C SER A 107 -3.72 -13.84 0.50
N LEU A 108 -2.78 -13.42 -0.37
CA LEU A 108 -2.97 -12.23 -1.19
C LEU A 108 -4.17 -12.43 -2.11
N GLU A 109 -5.06 -11.44 -2.13
CA GLU A 109 -6.26 -11.40 -2.96
C GLU A 109 -6.11 -10.36 -4.07
N SER A 110 -5.56 -9.19 -3.73
CA SER A 110 -5.35 -8.08 -4.66
C SER A 110 -4.21 -7.18 -4.23
N ALA A 111 -3.35 -6.79 -5.18
CA ALA A 111 -2.31 -5.79 -4.94
C ALA A 111 -2.17 -4.80 -6.10
N CYS A 112 -1.84 -3.55 -5.75
CA CYS A 112 -1.58 -2.47 -6.68
C CYS A 112 -2.70 -2.30 -7.72
N SER A 113 -3.94 -2.38 -7.26
CA SER A 113 -5.10 -1.99 -8.05
C SER A 113 -4.97 -0.53 -8.47
N PHE A 114 -5.54 -0.16 -9.63
CA PHE A 114 -5.47 1.22 -10.13
C PHE A 114 -6.80 1.67 -10.75
N HIS A 115 -7.15 2.94 -10.47
CA HIS A 115 -8.12 3.70 -11.24
C HIS A 115 -7.40 4.46 -12.36
N ALA A 116 -7.91 4.35 -13.58
CA ALA A 116 -7.15 4.70 -14.79
C ALA A 116 -7.05 6.21 -15.05
N ARG A 117 -5.80 6.69 -15.17
CA ARG A 117 -5.31 7.70 -16.15
C ARG A 117 -3.83 7.48 -16.49
N ARG A 118 -3.03 6.91 -15.57
CA ARG A 118 -1.63 6.51 -15.79
C ARG A 118 -1.35 5.18 -15.07
N LYS A 119 -0.96 4.14 -15.81
CA LYS A 119 -0.64 2.82 -15.25
C LYS A 119 0.86 2.78 -14.89
N PRO A 120 1.25 2.29 -13.69
CA PRO A 120 2.67 2.07 -13.41
C PRO A 120 3.23 0.99 -14.33
N ARG A 121 4.54 1.06 -14.61
CA ARG A 121 5.22 -0.02 -15.30
C ARG A 121 5.38 -1.22 -14.37
N PHE A 122 4.79 -2.35 -14.73
CA PHE A 122 4.98 -3.60 -13.99
C PHE A 122 6.20 -4.34 -14.52
N MET A 123 7.03 -4.84 -13.61
CA MET A 123 8.18 -5.68 -13.90
C MET A 123 8.09 -6.93 -13.04
N CYS A 124 7.91 -8.08 -13.66
CA CYS A 124 7.92 -9.36 -12.97
C CYS A 124 9.36 -9.91 -12.96
N LEU A 125 9.83 -10.38 -11.80
CA LEU A 125 11.14 -10.97 -11.62
C LEU A 125 11.04 -12.47 -11.82
N GLY A 126 11.84 -13.03 -12.73
CA GLY A 126 11.92 -14.48 -12.94
C GLY A 126 10.70 -15.13 -13.60
N ALA A 127 9.72 -14.33 -14.07
CA ALA A 127 8.55 -14.85 -14.77
C ALA A 127 8.11 -13.91 -15.90
N GLU A 128 7.58 -14.52 -16.96
CA GLU A 128 7.07 -13.79 -18.14
C GLU A 128 5.72 -13.12 -17.88
N LYS A 129 4.92 -13.71 -16.97
CA LYS A 129 3.55 -13.27 -16.67
C LYS A 129 3.44 -12.79 -15.24
N LEU A 130 2.76 -11.66 -15.08
CA LEU A 130 2.42 -11.11 -13.77
C LEU A 130 1.34 -11.98 -13.09
N ASP A 131 1.45 -12.17 -11.78
CA ASP A 131 0.40 -12.82 -10.99
C ASP A 131 -0.96 -12.12 -11.22
N ARG A 132 -2.01 -12.92 -11.46
CA ARG A 132 -3.38 -12.45 -11.75
C ARG A 132 -3.96 -11.52 -10.68
N ARG A 133 -3.44 -11.54 -9.45
CA ARG A 133 -3.85 -10.74 -8.30
C ARG A 133 -3.24 -9.33 -8.31
N VAL A 134 -2.23 -9.08 -9.15
CA VAL A 134 -1.51 -7.80 -9.18
C VAL A 134 -1.94 -6.97 -10.39
N GLY A 135 -2.17 -5.67 -10.17
CA GLY A 135 -2.42 -4.73 -11.26
C GLY A 135 -3.80 -4.87 -11.91
N LYS A 136 -4.82 -5.26 -11.12
CA LYS A 136 -6.20 -5.26 -11.59
C LYS A 136 -6.75 -3.84 -11.73
N LYS A 137 -7.51 -3.60 -12.80
CA LYS A 137 -8.32 -2.38 -12.97
C LYS A 137 -9.52 -2.48 -12.04
N ILE A 138 -9.74 -1.48 -11.19
CA ILE A 138 -10.97 -1.40 -10.39
C ILE A 138 -12.08 -0.90 -11.31
N THR A 139 -13.02 -1.76 -11.67
CA THR A 139 -14.30 -1.36 -12.24
C THR A 139 -15.24 -0.96 -11.10
N THR A 140 -15.94 0.15 -11.27
CA THR A 140 -16.69 0.90 -10.24
C THR A 140 -17.90 0.17 -9.63
N ARG A 141 -17.93 -1.17 -9.62
CA ARG A 141 -19.04 -1.99 -9.10
C ARG A 141 -18.76 -2.70 -7.78
N SER A 142 -17.58 -2.55 -7.18
CA SER A 142 -17.18 -3.37 -6.02
C SER A 142 -16.77 -2.59 -4.78
N ILE A 143 -17.31 -1.39 -4.56
CA ILE A 143 -17.11 -0.66 -3.30
C ILE A 143 -18.47 -0.14 -2.81
N LEU A 144 -19.19 -1.02 -2.12
CA LEU A 144 -20.05 -0.70 -0.97
C LEU A 144 -19.57 -1.60 0.18
#